data_AF-A0A8C9WP39-F1
#
_entry.id   AF-A0A8C9WP39-F1
#
_cell.length_a   1.000
_cell.length_b   1.000
_cell.length_c   1.000
_cell.angle_alpha   90.00
_cell.angle_beta   90.00
_cell.angle_gamma   90.00
#
_symmetry.space_group_name_H-M   'P 1'
#
loop_
_entity.id
_entity.type
_entity.pdbx_description
1 polymer ?
#
loop_
_entity_poly.entity_id
_entity_poly.type
_entity_poly.pdbx_seq_one_letter_code
_entity_poly.pdbx_strand_id
1 'polypeptide(L)'
;MRTSTLRTQYEGLLVDPMVQCGDLLAQVLGIPLIFSLRFSFGYTIERFCGQLPTPASYVPASPVQFSDRMSFVQRLKNVLLYTFHSLLFYIHTTVNWDHYYSEILGKPTTACEVMGKADLWLIRTNWDFDYPRPLLPNFQFVGGLHCKPSNPLPAVSSSTLLPCECSLGFTLSPK
;
A
#
# COMPACT_ATOMS: atom_id res chain seq x y z
N MET A 1 -19.35 -10.07 -23.21
CA MET A 1 -20.33 -9.00 -23.43
C MET A 1 -19.84 -7.76 -22.69
N ARG A 2 -19.46 -6.70 -23.41
CA ARG A 2 -19.11 -5.40 -22.80
C ARG A 2 -20.41 -4.68 -22.46
N THR A 3 -20.74 -4.54 -21.19
CA THR A 3 -21.88 -3.72 -20.75
C THR A 3 -21.49 -2.24 -20.85
N SER A 4 -22.29 -1.49 -21.60
CA SER A 4 -21.99 -0.18 -22.17
C SER A 4 -22.67 0.97 -21.43
N THR A 5 -22.39 1.16 -20.14
CA THR A 5 -23.03 2.26 -19.37
C THR A 5 -22.11 2.79 -18.26
N LEU A 6 -21.26 3.76 -18.61
CA LEU A 6 -20.77 4.92 -17.82
C LEU A 6 -19.63 5.56 -18.65
N ARG A 7 -19.95 6.58 -19.43
CA ARG A 7 -19.10 7.12 -20.51
C ARG A 7 -18.09 8.16 -20.01
N THR A 8 -17.30 7.78 -19.02
CA THR A 8 -15.93 8.29 -18.82
C THR A 8 -15.05 7.06 -18.90
N GLN A 9 -14.19 6.96 -19.93
CA GLN A 9 -13.23 5.87 -20.00
C GLN A 9 -12.28 6.02 -18.81
N TYR A 10 -12.47 5.21 -17.78
CA TYR A 10 -11.56 5.17 -16.65
C TYR A 10 -10.27 4.50 -17.13
N GLU A 11 -9.19 5.28 -17.16
CA GLU A 11 -7.88 4.82 -17.66
C GLU A 11 -7.12 3.98 -16.65
N GLY A 12 -7.56 3.93 -15.39
CA GLY A 12 -7.00 3.10 -14.34
C GLY A 12 -7.78 3.20 -13.03
N LEU A 13 -7.54 2.25 -12.13
CA LEU A 13 -8.17 2.20 -10.82
C LEU A 13 -7.12 2.36 -9.72
N LEU A 14 -7.27 3.44 -8.95
CA LEU A 14 -6.45 3.73 -7.78
C LEU A 14 -7.16 3.23 -6.52
N VAL A 15 -6.55 2.28 -5.82
CA VAL A 15 -7.15 1.64 -4.63
C VAL A 15 -6.13 1.54 -3.50
N ASP A 16 -6.61 1.57 -2.25
CA ASP A 16 -5.78 1.25 -1.09
C ASP A 16 -5.90 -0.26 -0.82
N PRO A 17 -4.81 -1.05 -0.85
CA PRO A 17 -4.88 -2.50 -0.64
C PRO A 17 -5.35 -2.89 0.76
N MET A 18 -5.43 -1.95 1.71
CA MET A 18 -6.10 -2.20 3.00
C MET A 18 -7.63 -2.30 2.89
N VAL A 19 -8.21 -1.73 1.82
CA VAL A 19 -9.63 -1.85 1.47
C VAL A 19 -9.74 -2.77 0.26
N GLN A 20 -10.16 -4.01 0.53
CA GLN A 20 -10.20 -5.07 -0.45
C GLN A 20 -11.36 -4.88 -1.45
N CYS A 21 -11.39 -5.70 -2.50
CA CYS A 21 -12.35 -5.71 -3.62
C CYS A 21 -12.03 -4.76 -4.78
N GLY A 22 -11.25 -3.70 -4.55
CA GLY A 22 -10.85 -2.78 -5.62
C GLY A 22 -10.01 -3.46 -6.70
N ASP A 23 -9.13 -4.35 -6.29
CA ASP A 23 -8.31 -5.19 -7.17
C ASP A 23 -9.13 -6.21 -7.98
N LEU A 24 -10.13 -6.85 -7.36
CA LEU A 24 -11.10 -7.68 -8.06
C LEU A 24 -11.89 -6.88 -9.11
N LEU A 25 -12.31 -5.67 -8.76
CA LEU A 25 -13.02 -4.79 -9.70
C LEU A 25 -12.14 -4.42 -10.89
N ALA A 26 -10.87 -4.05 -10.66
CA ALA A 26 -9.90 -3.81 -11.74
C ALA A 26 -9.74 -5.04 -12.64
N GLN A 27 -9.66 -6.23 -12.05
CA GLN A 27 -9.52 -7.48 -12.79
C GLN A 27 -10.74 -7.82 -13.65
N VAL A 28 -11.95 -7.61 -13.12
CA VAL A 28 -13.21 -7.84 -13.87
C VAL A 28 -13.40 -6.82 -14.99
N LEU A 29 -13.02 -5.56 -14.75
CA LEU A 29 -13.12 -4.48 -15.74
C LEU A 29 -11.96 -4.51 -16.77
N GLY A 30 -10.85 -5.17 -16.46
CA GLY A 30 -9.66 -5.22 -17.31
C GLY A 30 -8.96 -3.88 -17.45
N ILE A 31 -8.97 -3.06 -16.39
CA ILE A 31 -8.31 -1.74 -16.33
C ILE A 31 -7.04 -1.82 -15.46
N PRO A 32 -6.03 -0.96 -15.69
CA PRO A 32 -4.79 -1.03 -14.93
C PRO A 32 -5.03 -0.70 -13.46
N LEU A 33 -4.34 -1.44 -12.60
CA LEU A 33 -4.51 -1.41 -11.14
C LEU A 33 -3.32 -0.70 -10.50
N ILE A 34 -3.62 0.37 -9.77
CA ILE A 34 -2.64 1.17 -9.06
C ILE A 34 -2.97 1.09 -7.56
N PHE A 35 -2.05 0.56 -6.77
CA PHE A 35 -2.18 0.59 -5.32
C PHE A 35 -1.61 1.88 -4.74
N SER A 36 -2.30 2.46 -3.76
CA SER A 36 -1.79 3.51 -2.90
C SER A 36 -1.74 2.99 -1.47
N LEU A 37 -0.54 2.64 -0.98
CA LEU A 37 -0.33 2.04 0.34
C LEU A 37 0.60 2.91 1.17
N ARG A 38 0.34 3.05 2.48
CA ARG A 38 1.31 3.69 3.39
C ARG A 38 2.32 2.67 3.93
N PHE A 39 1.81 1.63 4.58
CA PHE A 39 2.54 0.43 4.98
C PHE A 39 1.50 -0.63 5.36
N SER A 40 1.87 -1.91 5.32
CA SER A 40 1.14 -2.95 6.05
C SER A 40 1.89 -3.38 7.31
N PHE A 41 1.18 -4.02 8.24
CA PHE A 41 1.80 -4.58 9.45
C PHE A 41 2.87 -5.60 9.08
N GLY A 42 4.11 -5.40 9.56
CA GLY A 42 5.25 -6.24 9.19
C GLY A 42 5.57 -6.29 7.69
N TYR A 43 5.09 -5.33 6.89
CA TYR A 43 5.19 -5.31 5.42
C TYR A 43 4.63 -6.58 4.76
N THR A 44 3.63 -7.22 5.36
CA THR A 44 3.01 -8.46 4.86
C THR A 44 2.48 -8.33 3.43
N ILE A 45 1.74 -7.26 3.09
CA ILE A 45 1.14 -7.11 1.76
C ILE A 45 2.25 -6.87 0.73
N GLU A 46 3.19 -5.99 1.05
CA GLU A 46 4.32 -5.66 0.21
C GLU A 46 5.22 -6.88 -0.03
N ARG A 47 5.47 -7.71 1.00
CA ARG A 47 6.26 -8.95 0.87
C ARG A 47 5.54 -10.05 0.12
N PHE A 48 4.32 -10.39 0.54
CA PHE A 48 3.65 -11.59 0.07
C PHE A 48 2.92 -11.37 -1.25
N CYS A 49 2.24 -10.23 -1.40
CA CYS A 49 1.50 -9.94 -2.63
C CYS A 49 2.34 -9.10 -3.60
N GLY A 50 3.05 -8.09 -3.08
CA GLY A 50 3.90 -7.20 -3.88
C GLY A 50 5.31 -7.74 -4.20
N GLN A 51 5.69 -8.90 -3.63
CA GLN A 51 7.01 -9.53 -3.80
C GLN A 51 8.22 -8.63 -3.45
N LEU A 52 8.00 -7.59 -2.65
CA LEU A 52 9.03 -6.65 -2.25
C LEU A 52 9.93 -7.27 -1.16
N PRO A 53 11.24 -7.40 -1.36
CA PRO A 53 12.12 -8.02 -0.37
C PRO A 53 12.28 -7.11 0.85
N THR A 54 11.82 -7.59 2.03
CA THR A 54 12.01 -6.89 3.32
C THR A 54 12.69 -7.83 4.33
N PRO A 55 14.02 -7.72 4.48
CA PRO A 55 14.78 -8.59 5.37
C PRO A 55 14.65 -8.16 6.83
N ALA A 56 14.12 -9.07 7.65
CA ALA A 56 13.86 -8.86 9.08
C ALA A 56 15.14 -8.69 9.94
N SER A 57 16.34 -8.88 9.38
CA SER A 57 17.60 -8.74 10.11
C SER A 57 17.99 -7.28 10.38
N TYR A 58 17.59 -6.36 9.50
CA TYR A 58 17.93 -4.94 9.59
C TYR A 58 16.77 -3.99 9.27
N VAL A 59 15.68 -4.48 8.66
CA VAL A 59 14.44 -3.70 8.48
C VAL A 59 13.51 -3.98 9.66
N PRO A 60 13.21 -2.99 10.51
CA PRO A 60 12.19 -3.10 11.56
C PRO A 60 10.80 -3.38 10.99
N ALA A 61 10.06 -4.29 11.62
CA ALA A 61 8.67 -4.57 11.29
C ALA A 61 7.81 -3.32 11.56
N SER A 62 7.09 -2.83 10.56
CA SER A 62 6.15 -1.71 10.74
C SER A 62 4.99 -2.12 11.66
N PRO A 63 4.55 -1.27 12.62
CA PRO A 63 4.95 0.12 12.86
C PRO A 63 5.97 0.28 14.01
N VAL A 64 6.73 -0.76 14.35
CA VAL A 64 7.66 -0.71 15.49
C VAL A 64 8.82 0.24 15.23
N GLN A 65 9.10 1.09 16.22
CA GLN A 65 10.16 2.10 16.18
C GLN A 65 11.50 1.49 16.63
N PHE A 66 12.08 0.61 15.82
CA PHE A 66 13.50 0.26 15.94
C PHE A 66 14.34 1.04 14.93
N SER A 67 15.66 1.10 15.14
CA SER A 67 16.61 1.64 14.15
C SER A 67 17.03 0.54 13.17
N ASP A 68 17.67 0.92 12.07
CA ASP A 68 18.48 0.05 11.20
C ASP A 68 19.57 -0.74 11.99
N ARG A 69 20.12 -0.12 13.04
CA ARG A 69 21.09 -0.71 13.96
C ARG A 69 20.41 -1.34 15.18
N MET A 70 19.84 -2.53 15.00
CA MET A 70 19.26 -3.32 16.09
C MET A 70 20.31 -4.15 16.85
N SER A 71 20.18 -4.21 18.19
CA SER A 71 20.87 -5.20 19.03
C SER A 71 20.36 -6.61 18.78
N PHE A 72 21.07 -7.63 19.24
CA PHE A 72 20.66 -9.04 19.07
C PHE A 72 19.22 -9.30 19.58
N VAL A 73 18.88 -8.79 20.77
CA VAL A 73 17.54 -8.95 21.35
C VAL A 73 16.47 -8.22 20.54
N GLN A 74 16.79 -7.02 20.04
CA GLN A 74 15.87 -6.27 19.17
C GLN A 74 15.65 -7.01 17.83
N ARG A 75 16.71 -7.56 17.23
CA ARG A 75 16.59 -8.40 16.02
C ARG A 75 15.75 -9.64 16.26
N LEU A 76 15.94 -10.31 17.39
CA LEU A 76 15.13 -11.48 17.75
C LEU A 76 13.64 -11.11 17.88
N LYS A 77 13.34 -10.02 18.60
CA LYS A 77 11.97 -9.49 18.68
C LYS A 77 11.40 -9.14 17.31
N ASN A 78 12.22 -8.53 16.45
CA ASN A 78 11.82 -8.16 15.10
C ASN A 78 11.44 -9.39 14.26
N VAL A 79 12.26 -10.44 14.27
CA VAL A 79 11.97 -11.69 13.58
C VAL A 79 10.68 -12.33 14.12
N LEU A 80 10.48 -12.34 15.45
CA LEU A 80 9.25 -12.84 16.05
C LEU A 80 8.01 -12.05 15.60
N LEU A 81 8.10 -10.72 15.51
CA LEU A 81 7.04 -9.87 15.00
C LEU A 81 6.73 -10.15 13.52
N TYR A 82 7.76 -10.30 12.68
CA TYR A 82 7.59 -10.68 11.28
C TYR A 82 6.86 -12.02 11.14
N THR A 83 7.27 -13.03 11.90
CA THR A 83 6.63 -14.35 11.90
C THR A 83 5.18 -14.25 12.37
N PHE A 84 4.92 -13.52 13.45
CA PHE A 84 3.59 -13.31 13.99
C PHE A 84 2.65 -12.65 12.96
N HIS A 85 3.08 -11.53 12.37
CA HIS A 85 2.29 -10.84 11.35
C HIS A 85 2.11 -11.69 10.08
N SER A 86 3.13 -12.44 9.67
CA SER A 86 3.03 -13.35 8.52
C SER A 86 1.98 -14.45 8.75
N LEU A 87 1.97 -15.04 9.95
CA LEU A 87 1.00 -16.08 10.30
C LEU A 87 -0.42 -15.52 10.36
N LEU A 88 -0.61 -14.38 11.01
CA LEU A 88 -1.92 -13.72 11.06
C LEU A 88 -2.43 -13.36 9.68
N PHE A 89 -1.57 -12.80 8.83
CA PHE A 89 -1.91 -12.47 7.45
C PHE A 89 -2.29 -13.71 6.65
N TYR A 90 -1.49 -14.79 6.75
CA TYR A 90 -1.77 -16.05 6.06
C TYR A 90 -3.13 -16.63 6.48
N ILE A 91 -3.39 -16.76 7.78
CA ILE A 91 -4.67 -17.27 8.29
C ILE A 91 -5.83 -16.39 7.82
N HIS A 92 -5.68 -15.06 7.91
CA HIS A 92 -6.72 -14.13 7.51
C HIS A 92 -7.04 -14.23 6.02
N THR A 93 -6.02 -14.27 5.16
CA THR A 93 -6.13 -14.43 3.70
C THR A 93 -6.78 -15.74 3.33
N THR A 94 -6.31 -16.87 3.87
CA THR A 94 -6.85 -18.18 3.52
C THR A 94 -8.29 -18.39 4.00
N VAL A 95 -8.63 -17.92 5.21
CA VAL A 95 -9.97 -18.15 5.78
C VAL A 95 -11.01 -17.19 5.19
N ASN A 96 -10.66 -15.92 4.98
CA ASN A 96 -11.65 -14.90 4.63
C ASN A 96 -11.62 -14.50 3.15
N TRP A 97 -10.44 -14.47 2.54
CA TRP A 97 -10.24 -13.83 1.24
C TRP A 97 -10.15 -14.82 0.10
N ASP A 98 -9.33 -15.87 0.21
CA ASP A 98 -9.08 -16.80 -0.91
C ASP A 98 -10.36 -17.49 -1.39
N HIS A 99 -11.28 -17.83 -0.49
CA HIS A 99 -12.61 -18.34 -0.85
C HIS A 99 -13.41 -17.33 -1.66
N TYR A 100 -13.49 -16.08 -1.17
CA TYR A 100 -14.25 -15.00 -1.81
C TYR A 100 -13.71 -14.65 -3.21
N TYR A 101 -12.39 -14.60 -3.36
CA TYR A 101 -11.74 -14.34 -4.64
C TYR A 101 -12.00 -15.46 -5.64
N SER A 102 -11.93 -16.71 -5.17
CA SER A 102 -12.18 -17.87 -6.02
C SER A 102 -13.64 -17.95 -6.49
N GLU A 103 -14.59 -17.57 -5.62
CA GLU A 103 -16.01 -17.53 -5.92
C GLU A 103 -16.34 -16.48 -7.00
N ILE A 104 -15.82 -15.26 -6.85
CA ILE A 104 -16.07 -14.16 -7.80
C ILE A 104 -15.45 -14.43 -9.17
N LEU A 105 -14.23 -14.96 -9.20
CA LEU A 105 -13.51 -15.22 -10.45
C LEU A 105 -13.90 -16.58 -11.08
N GLY A 106 -14.64 -17.42 -10.36
CA GLY A 106 -15.07 -18.74 -10.81
C GLY A 106 -13.92 -19.74 -11.01
N LYS A 107 -12.76 -19.50 -10.40
CA LYS A 107 -11.56 -20.33 -10.50
C LYS A 107 -10.76 -20.26 -9.19
N PRO A 108 -10.00 -21.30 -8.81
CA PRO A 108 -9.16 -21.24 -7.62
C PRO A 108 -8.12 -20.12 -7.79
N THR A 109 -8.21 -19.08 -6.98
CA THR A 109 -7.32 -17.90 -7.04
C THR A 109 -7.15 -17.36 -5.63
N THR A 110 -5.91 -17.02 -5.29
CA THR A 110 -5.58 -16.43 -3.98
C THR A 110 -5.64 -14.90 -4.06
N ALA A 111 -5.92 -14.24 -2.93
CA ALA A 111 -5.97 -12.78 -2.90
C ALA A 111 -4.64 -12.15 -3.33
N CYS A 112 -3.51 -12.67 -2.84
CA CYS A 112 -2.20 -12.18 -3.25
C CYS A 112 -1.88 -12.42 -4.73
N GLU A 113 -2.46 -13.41 -5.39
CA GLU A 113 -2.28 -13.61 -6.84
C GLU A 113 -2.95 -12.49 -7.65
N VAL A 114 -4.08 -11.96 -7.17
CA VAL A 114 -4.77 -10.83 -7.81
C VAL A 114 -4.04 -9.54 -7.49
N MET A 115 -3.74 -9.29 -6.22
CA MET A 115 -2.99 -8.09 -5.81
C MET A 115 -1.59 -8.02 -6.45
N GLY A 116 -0.92 -9.15 -6.61
CA GLY A 116 0.40 -9.22 -7.25
C GLY A 116 0.41 -8.83 -8.74
N LYS A 117 -0.76 -8.73 -9.38
CA LYS A 117 -0.92 -8.26 -10.77
C LYS A 117 -1.06 -6.75 -10.87
N ALA A 118 -0.92 -5.99 -9.78
CA ALA A 118 -0.95 -4.54 -9.83
C ALA A 118 0.20 -3.97 -10.66
N ASP A 119 -0.14 -3.03 -11.53
CA ASP A 119 0.81 -2.37 -12.45
C ASP A 119 1.76 -1.43 -11.69
N LEU A 120 1.27 -0.80 -10.63
CA LEU A 120 2.02 0.19 -9.86
C LEU A 120 1.63 0.20 -8.38
N TRP A 121 2.63 0.30 -7.51
CA TRP A 121 2.51 0.47 -6.07
C TRP A 121 3.04 1.85 -5.68
N LEU A 122 2.13 2.75 -5.34
CA LEU A 122 2.43 4.07 -4.82
C LEU A 122 2.55 4.00 -3.30
N ILE A 123 3.77 4.14 -2.79
CA ILE A 123 4.05 4.13 -1.36
C ILE A 123 3.94 5.57 -0.83
N ARG A 124 2.99 5.78 0.08
CA ARG A 124 2.67 7.08 0.73
C ARG A 124 3.67 7.45 1.84
N THR A 125 4.95 7.21 1.58
CA THR A 125 6.10 7.60 2.41
C THR A 125 7.23 8.07 1.49
N ASN A 126 8.23 8.75 2.05
CA ASN A 126 9.44 9.07 1.29
C ASN A 126 10.44 7.93 1.45
N TRP A 127 11.31 7.78 0.44
CA TRP A 127 12.43 6.85 0.50
C TRP A 127 13.39 7.15 1.66
N ASP A 128 13.53 8.42 2.07
CA ASP A 128 14.34 8.85 3.21
C ASP A 128 13.87 8.29 4.56
N PHE A 129 12.57 8.01 4.68
CA PHE A 129 11.97 7.49 5.92
C PHE A 129 11.87 5.96 5.94
N ASP A 130 12.16 5.30 4.81
CA ASP A 130 12.18 3.84 4.74
C ASP A 130 13.63 3.32 4.85
N TYR A 131 13.76 2.08 5.28
CA TYR A 131 15.06 1.45 5.45
C TYR A 131 15.64 1.03 4.10
N PRO A 132 16.96 1.14 3.90
CA PRO A 132 17.59 0.82 2.61
C PRO A 132 17.41 -0.67 2.29
N ARG A 133 16.53 -0.97 1.34
CA ARG A 133 16.24 -2.34 0.88
C ARG A 133 15.99 -2.34 -0.64
N PRO A 134 16.15 -3.48 -1.33
CA PRO A 134 15.91 -3.52 -2.77
C PRO A 134 14.46 -3.16 -3.10
N LEU A 135 14.27 -2.21 -4.02
CA LEU A 135 12.96 -1.77 -4.50
C LEU A 135 12.71 -2.31 -5.91
N LEU A 136 11.48 -2.74 -6.15
CA LEU A 136 11.03 -3.15 -7.47
C LEU A 136 10.66 -1.92 -8.31
N PRO A 137 10.79 -1.97 -9.65
CA PRO A 137 10.50 -0.81 -10.51
C PRO A 137 9.02 -0.40 -10.50
N ASN A 138 8.12 -1.31 -10.15
CA ASN A 138 6.69 -1.02 -9.96
C ASN A 138 6.39 -0.44 -8.56
N PHE A 139 7.37 -0.24 -7.67
CA PHE A 139 7.19 0.42 -6.38
C PHE A 139 7.76 1.84 -6.41
N GLN A 140 6.88 2.83 -6.30
CA GLN A 140 7.22 4.25 -6.39
C GLN A 140 6.84 4.97 -5.11
N PHE A 141 7.81 5.65 -4.50
CA PHE A 141 7.60 6.47 -3.31
C PHE A 141 7.07 7.84 -3.74
N VAL A 142 5.84 8.14 -3.36
CA VAL A 142 5.17 9.42 -3.67
C VAL A 142 5.13 10.36 -2.47
N GLY A 143 5.72 9.95 -1.35
CA GLY A 143 5.76 10.76 -0.15
C GLY A 143 4.42 10.95 0.52
N GLY A 144 4.35 11.96 1.38
CA GLY A 144 3.08 12.39 1.93
C GLY A 144 2.30 13.18 0.90
N LEU A 145 1.08 12.75 0.58
CA LEU A 145 0.12 13.48 -0.25
C LEU A 145 -0.37 14.72 0.52
N HIS A 146 0.50 15.72 0.67
CA HIS A 146 0.20 16.97 1.35
C HIS A 146 -0.54 17.91 0.41
N CYS A 147 -1.49 18.65 0.96
CA CYS A 147 -2.12 19.73 0.23
C CYS A 147 -1.09 20.81 -0.11
N LYS A 148 -1.39 21.65 -1.11
CA LYS A 148 -0.54 22.81 -1.43
C LYS A 148 -0.25 23.63 -0.18
N PRO A 149 0.94 24.26 -0.07
CA PRO A 149 1.26 25.11 1.07
C PRO A 149 0.12 26.12 1.27
N SER A 150 -0.35 26.23 2.50
CA SER A 150 -1.43 27.16 2.86
C SER A 150 -1.04 28.58 2.45
N ASN A 151 -2.00 29.34 1.96
CA ASN A 151 -1.81 30.78 1.82
C ASN A 151 -1.36 31.38 3.16
N PRO A 152 -0.49 32.41 3.16
CA PRO A 152 -0.08 33.07 4.39
C PRO A 152 -1.32 33.51 5.16
N LEU A 153 -1.33 33.22 6.47
CA LEU A 153 -2.45 33.51 7.36
C LEU A 153 -2.82 35.00 7.27
N PRO A 154 -4.06 35.36 6.91
CA PRO A 154 -4.57 36.71 7.12
C PRO A 154 -4.49 37.03 8.62
N ALA A 155 -4.22 38.28 8.99
CA ALA A 155 -4.02 38.71 10.39
C ALA A 155 -5.30 38.72 11.26
N VAL A 156 -6.21 37.77 11.07
CA VAL A 156 -7.49 37.71 11.78
C VAL A 156 -7.68 36.33 12.43
N SER A 157 -8.15 36.38 13.66
CA SER A 157 -8.22 35.36 14.70
C SER A 157 -8.71 33.97 14.28
N SER A 158 -8.27 32.98 15.06
CA SER A 158 -8.34 31.53 14.94
C SER A 158 -9.73 30.87 14.87
N SER A 159 -10.76 31.52 14.34
CA SER A 159 -12.16 31.04 14.39
C SER A 159 -12.72 30.56 13.05
N THR A 160 -11.96 30.61 11.95
CA THR A 160 -12.45 30.12 10.65
C THR A 160 -11.34 29.39 9.91
N LEU A 161 -11.10 28.13 10.31
CA LEU A 161 -10.30 27.20 9.52
C LEU A 161 -11.07 26.92 8.21
N LEU A 162 -10.70 27.62 7.14
CA LEU A 162 -11.10 27.22 5.81
C LEU A 162 -10.53 25.81 5.52
N PRO A 163 -11.30 24.91 4.92
CA PRO A 163 -10.79 23.58 4.59
C PRO A 163 -9.61 23.69 3.64
N CYS A 164 -8.51 22.98 3.96
CA CYS A 164 -7.38 22.85 3.04
C CYS A 164 -7.87 22.17 1.75
N GLU A 165 -7.78 22.87 0.62
CA GLU A 165 -7.99 22.25 -0.70
C GLU A 165 -6.83 21.30 -0.98
N CYS A 166 -7.07 20.01 -0.79
CA CYS A 166 -6.12 18.96 -1.13
C CYS A 166 -6.26 18.58 -2.60
N SER A 167 -5.50 19.24 -3.47
CA SER A 167 -5.26 18.71 -4.81
C SER A 167 -4.29 17.53 -4.69
N LEU A 168 -4.75 16.31 -5.00
CA LEU A 168 -3.94 15.10 -5.10
C LEU A 168 -2.84 15.29 -6.17
N GLY A 169 -1.68 15.77 -5.75
CA GLY A 169 -0.48 15.86 -6.59
C GLY A 169 0.44 14.68 -6.30
N PHE A 170 0.64 13.79 -7.28
CA PHE A 170 1.68 12.77 -7.20
C PHE A 170 3.02 13.43 -7.51
N THR A 171 3.75 13.85 -6.48
CA THR A 171 5.13 14.29 -6.66
C THR A 171 6.01 13.07 -6.44
N LEU A 172 6.57 12.53 -7.52
CA LEU A 172 7.57 11.46 -7.42
C LEU A 172 8.80 12.04 -6.72
N SER A 173 9.19 11.46 -5.59
CA SER A 173 10.42 11.90 -4.91
C SER A 173 11.62 11.50 -5.77
N PRO A 174 12.56 12.43 -6.08
CA PRO A 174 13.78 12.08 -6.80
C PRO A 174 14.60 11.09 -5.99
N LYS A 175 15.08 10.03 -6.66
CA LYS A 175 16.01 9.03 -6.12
C LYS A 175 17.42 9.60 -5.96
#